data_AF-A0A0K2SPW8-F1
#
_entry.id   AF-A0A0K2SPW8-F1
#
_cell.length_a   1.000
_cell.length_b   1.000
_cell.length_c   1.000
_cell.angle_alpha   90.00
_cell.angle_beta   90.00
_cell.angle_gamma   90.00
#
_symmetry.space_group_name_H-M   'P 1'
#
loop_
_entity.id
_entity.type
_entity.pdbx_description
1 polymer ?
#
loop_
_entity_poly.entity_id
_entity_poly.type
_entity_poly.pdbx_seq_one_letter_code
_entity_poly.pdbx_strand_id
1 'polypeptide(L)'
;MTPRSRAQAQRAAIWAQPVQAAVSTLPRRQREGLLQGLLELIAALNRAGVITVARTCLTCRFFEPAAPSGSGVHRCRLLEKPLAAEDLRVDCPDHEPHVVET
;
A
#
# COMPACT_ATOMS: atom_id res chain seq x y z
N MET A 1 -25.07 -1.52 -10.13
CA MET A 1 -24.01 -2.25 -10.84
C MET A 1 -24.57 -2.93 -12.08
N THR A 2 -23.92 -2.78 -13.24
CA THR A 2 -24.36 -3.35 -14.52
C THR A 2 -23.76 -4.76 -14.75
N PRO A 3 -24.31 -5.58 -15.66
CA PRO A 3 -23.73 -6.89 -15.99
C PRO A 3 -22.27 -6.81 -16.45
N ARG A 4 -21.92 -5.76 -17.21
CA ARG A 4 -20.55 -5.50 -17.69
C ARG A 4 -19.59 -5.22 -16.53
N SER A 5 -20.00 -4.41 -15.55
CA SER A 5 -19.15 -4.13 -14.38
C SER A 5 -18.89 -5.38 -13.53
N ARG A 6 -19.88 -6.29 -13.42
CA ARG A 6 -19.70 -7.58 -12.74
C ARG A 6 -18.70 -8.50 -13.42
N ALA A 7 -18.79 -8.65 -14.74
CA ALA A 7 -17.88 -9.49 -15.51
C ALA A 7 -16.41 -9.01 -15.41
N GLN A 8 -16.21 -7.69 -15.37
CA GLN A 8 -14.88 -7.10 -15.27
C GLN A 8 -14.27 -7.29 -13.87
N ALA A 9 -15.09 -7.15 -12.82
CA ALA A 9 -14.69 -7.48 -11.45
C ALA A 9 -14.34 -8.98 -11.29
N GLN A 10 -15.13 -9.88 -11.90
CA GLN A 10 -14.83 -11.32 -11.89
C GLN A 10 -13.50 -11.65 -12.56
N ARG A 11 -13.20 -11.03 -13.71
CA ARG A 11 -11.91 -11.24 -14.38
C ARG A 11 -10.73 -10.79 -13.51
N ALA A 12 -10.85 -9.64 -12.85
CA ALA A 12 -9.83 -9.17 -11.92
C ALA A 12 -9.66 -10.12 -10.73
N ALA A 13 -10.77 -10.62 -10.17
CA ALA A 13 -10.74 -11.59 -9.09
C ALA A 13 -10.05 -12.90 -9.50
N ILE A 14 -10.34 -13.44 -10.69
CA ILE A 14 -9.71 -14.67 -11.22
C ILE A 14 -8.19 -14.50 -11.33
N TRP A 15 -7.72 -13.34 -11.79
CA TRP A 15 -6.29 -13.06 -11.87
C TRP A 15 -5.63 -12.90 -10.50
N ALA A 16 -6.33 -12.31 -9.53
CA ALA A 16 -5.80 -12.10 -8.18
C ALA A 16 -5.63 -13.41 -7.39
N GLN A 17 -6.46 -14.44 -7.64
CA GLN A 17 -6.45 -15.69 -6.88
C GLN A 17 -5.11 -16.44 -6.91
N PRO A 18 -4.48 -16.72 -8.08
CA PRO A 18 -3.17 -17.37 -8.12
C PRO A 18 -2.05 -16.57 -7.44
N VAL A 19 -2.08 -15.25 -7.59
CA VAL A 19 -1.09 -14.36 -6.95
C VAL A 19 -1.24 -14.41 -5.44
N GLN A 20 -2.48 -14.33 -4.94
CA GLN A 20 -2.77 -14.45 -3.51
C GLN A 20 -2.32 -15.80 -2.96
N ALA A 21 -2.60 -16.90 -3.68
CA ALA A 21 -2.15 -18.23 -3.30
C ALA A 21 -0.62 -18.30 -3.21
N ALA A 22 0.10 -17.82 -4.24
CA ALA A 22 1.55 -17.80 -4.25
C ALA A 22 2.16 -16.95 -3.12
N VAL A 23 1.60 -15.77 -2.85
CA VAL A 23 2.07 -14.92 -1.75
C VAL A 23 1.78 -15.57 -0.39
N SER A 24 0.66 -16.30 -0.25
CA SER A 24 0.28 -16.94 1.01
C SER A 24 1.24 -18.04 1.48
N THR A 25 1.98 -18.66 0.55
CA THR A 25 2.98 -19.70 0.87
C THR A 25 4.29 -19.13 1.39
N LEU A 26 4.55 -17.84 1.18
CA LEU A 26 5.78 -17.18 1.63
C LEU A 26 5.81 -17.08 3.15
N PRO A 27 6.97 -17.28 3.81
CA PRO A 27 7.14 -16.97 5.23
C PRO A 27 6.78 -15.53 5.55
N ARG A 28 6.31 -15.27 6.79
CA ARG A 28 5.85 -13.95 7.24
C ARG A 28 6.85 -12.82 6.93
N ARG A 29 8.13 -12.98 7.27
CA ARG A 29 9.17 -11.98 6.97
C ARG A 29 9.34 -11.69 5.48
N GLN A 30 9.17 -12.69 4.61
CA GLN A 30 9.27 -12.49 3.17
C GLN A 30 8.06 -11.73 2.63
N ARG A 31 6.86 -11.98 3.17
CA ARG A 31 5.65 -11.21 2.82
C ARG A 31 5.75 -9.76 3.25
N GLU A 32 6.25 -9.50 4.46
CA GLU A 32 6.50 -8.16 4.98
C GLU A 32 7.50 -7.42 4.08
N GLY A 33 8.63 -8.05 3.74
CA GLY A 33 9.62 -7.46 2.82
C GLY A 33 9.08 -7.21 1.42
N LEU A 34 8.27 -8.13 0.88
CA LEU A 34 7.62 -7.98 -0.41
C LEU A 34 6.64 -6.80 -0.41
N LEU A 35 5.80 -6.69 0.62
CA LEU A 35 4.86 -5.57 0.78
C LEU A 35 5.60 -4.25 0.87
N GLN A 36 6.64 -4.19 1.70
CA GLN A 36 7.48 -2.99 1.83
C GLN A 36 8.09 -2.57 0.50
N GLY A 37 8.73 -3.50 -0.22
CA GLY A 37 9.35 -3.21 -1.52
C GLY A 37 8.33 -2.77 -2.58
N LEU A 38 7.13 -3.36 -2.60
CA LEU A 38 6.05 -2.93 -3.49
C LEU A 38 5.58 -1.51 -3.19
N LEU A 39 5.40 -1.18 -1.91
CA LEU A 39 5.00 0.16 -1.49
C LEU A 39 6.07 1.19 -1.89
N GLU A 40 7.34 0.89 -1.65
CA GLU A 40 8.47 1.76 -1.99
C GLU A 40 8.57 2.00 -3.50
N LEU A 41 8.40 0.94 -4.31
CA LEU A 41 8.36 1.03 -5.76
C LEU A 41 7.21 1.93 -6.23
N ILE A 42 5.99 1.71 -5.71
CA ILE A 42 4.82 2.54 -6.05
C ILE A 42 5.08 4.00 -5.68
N ALA A 43 5.64 4.26 -4.50
CA ALA A 43 5.96 5.61 -4.05
C ALA A 43 7.03 6.27 -4.93
N ALA A 44 8.05 5.53 -5.37
CA ALA A 44 9.08 6.02 -6.29
C ALA A 44 8.50 6.37 -7.66
N LEU A 45 7.67 5.49 -8.22
CA LEU A 45 6.99 5.73 -9.50
C LEU A 45 6.00 6.91 -9.43
N ASN A 46 5.33 7.09 -8.28
CA ASN A 46 4.45 8.22 -8.06
C ASN A 46 5.21 9.55 -7.97
N ARG A 47 6.31 9.60 -7.20
CA ARG A 47 7.19 10.79 -7.15
C ARG A 47 7.80 11.13 -8.51
N ALA A 48 8.09 10.12 -9.34
CA ALA A 48 8.59 10.29 -10.70
C ALA A 48 7.51 10.73 -11.71
N GLY A 49 6.23 10.83 -11.29
CA GLY A 49 5.12 11.19 -12.16
C GLY A 49 4.67 10.10 -13.13
N VAL A 50 5.23 8.89 -13.04
CA VAL A 50 4.84 7.73 -13.88
C VAL A 50 3.47 7.21 -13.47
N ILE A 51 3.17 7.19 -12.17
CA ILE A 51 1.83 6.87 -11.63
C ILE A 51 1.27 8.13 -10.99
N THR A 52 0.11 8.59 -11.45
CA THR A 52 -0.49 9.85 -10.95
C THR A 52 -1.41 9.66 -9.76
N VAL A 53 -1.88 8.43 -9.50
CA VAL A 53 -2.75 8.11 -8.36
C VAL A 53 -2.16 6.96 -7.58
N ALA A 54 -1.54 7.26 -6.44
CA ALA A 54 -1.06 6.29 -5.47
C ALA A 54 -1.59 6.68 -4.09
N ARG A 55 -2.55 5.90 -3.58
CA ARG A 55 -3.16 6.11 -2.25
C ARG A 55 -2.52 5.21 -1.18
N THR A 56 -1.21 5.00 -1.26
CA THR A 56 -0.51 4.10 -0.33
C THR A 56 -0.25 4.81 0.99
N CYS A 57 0.08 4.05 2.04
CA CYS A 57 0.57 4.67 3.29
C CYS A 57 1.80 5.56 3.03
N LEU A 58 2.73 5.15 2.16
CA LEU A 58 3.97 5.90 1.89
C LEU A 58 3.76 7.23 1.14
N THR A 59 2.61 7.45 0.53
CA THR A 59 2.25 8.70 -0.15
C THR A 59 1.21 9.51 0.63
N CYS A 60 0.85 9.07 1.84
CA CYS A 60 -0.18 9.68 2.67
C CYS A 60 0.41 10.74 3.61
N ARG A 61 -0.20 11.91 3.69
CA ARG A 61 0.26 12.98 4.60
C ARG A 61 0.23 12.62 6.09
N PHE A 62 -0.56 11.61 6.45
CA PHE A 62 -0.71 11.13 7.83
C PHE A 62 0.30 10.06 8.21
N PHE A 63 1.09 9.56 7.27
CA PHE A 63 2.05 8.50 7.53
C PHE A 63 3.31 9.05 8.17
N GLU A 64 3.73 8.41 9.25
CA GLU A 64 4.98 8.69 9.95
C GLU A 64 5.86 7.43 9.90
N PRO A 65 7.03 7.50 9.24
CA PRO A 65 7.92 6.36 9.14
C PRO A 65 8.56 6.01 10.50
N ALA A 66 8.86 4.73 10.72
CA ALA A 66 9.66 4.29 11.85
C ALA A 66 11.06 4.93 11.80
N ALA A 67 11.73 5.04 12.95
CA ALA A 67 13.04 5.66 13.03
C ALA A 67 14.07 4.93 12.14
N PRO A 68 15.01 5.66 11.49
CA PRO A 68 16.01 5.07 10.59
C PRO A 68 16.93 4.03 11.26
N SER A 69 17.07 4.08 12.59
CA SER A 69 17.83 3.10 13.38
C SER A 69 17.20 1.70 13.41
N GLY A 70 16.02 1.51 12.82
CA GLY A 70 15.27 0.26 12.84
C GLY A 70 14.58 -0.03 14.19
N SER A 71 14.76 0.86 15.17
CA SER A 71 14.06 0.81 16.45
C SER A 71 12.77 1.64 16.37
N GLY A 72 11.63 0.99 16.18
CA GLY A 72 10.32 1.66 16.18
C GLY A 72 9.30 1.01 15.26
N VAL A 73 8.09 1.53 15.27
CA VAL A 73 6.97 1.11 14.42
C VAL A 73 6.49 2.32 13.64
N HIS A 74 6.03 2.12 12.40
CA HIS A 74 5.40 3.20 11.66
C HIS A 74 4.16 3.69 12.40
N ARG A 75 3.69 4.89 12.10
CA ARG A 75 2.46 5.42 12.72
C ARG A 75 1.55 6.05 11.69
N CYS A 76 0.25 5.87 11.87
CA CYS A 76 -0.75 6.70 11.21
C CYS A 76 -1.17 7.80 12.17
N ARG A 77 -0.95 9.07 11.81
CA ARG A 77 -1.34 10.22 12.63
C ARG A 77 -2.84 10.46 12.65
N LEU A 78 -3.58 10.09 11.61
CA LEU A 78 -5.04 10.23 11.56
C LEU A 78 -5.74 9.24 12.50
N LEU A 79 -5.32 7.98 12.47
CA LEU A 79 -5.89 6.91 13.31
C LEU A 79 -5.19 6.78 14.67
N GLU A 80 -4.17 7.62 14.90
CA GLU A 80 -3.31 7.64 16.09
C GLU A 80 -2.67 6.31 16.49
N LYS A 81 -2.57 5.35 15.56
CA LYS A 81 -2.16 3.97 15.84
C LYS A 81 -0.79 3.59 15.27
N PRO A 82 -0.06 2.66 15.92
CA PRO A 82 1.09 2.02 15.30
C PRO A 82 0.66 1.20 14.07
N LEU A 83 1.55 1.12 13.09
CA LEU A 83 1.43 0.34 11.87
C LEU A 83 2.65 -0.59 11.77
N ALA A 84 2.45 -1.88 12.04
CA ALA A 84 3.47 -2.87 11.70
C ALA A 84 3.63 -2.95 10.17
N ALA A 85 4.69 -3.60 9.70
CA ALA A 85 4.93 -3.73 8.26
C ALA A 85 3.73 -4.36 7.52
N GLU A 86 3.08 -5.36 8.13
CA GLU A 86 1.87 -5.99 7.59
C GLU A 86 0.62 -5.11 7.57
N ASP A 87 0.58 -4.02 8.35
CA ASP A 87 -0.57 -3.12 8.45
C ASP A 87 -0.53 -2.02 7.37
N LEU A 88 0.58 -1.90 6.64
CA LEU A 88 0.73 -0.92 5.58
C LEU A 88 -0.22 -1.23 4.42
N ARG A 89 -0.85 -0.18 3.90
CA ARG A 89 -1.86 -0.30 2.84
C ARG A 89 -1.32 0.15 1.50
N VAL A 90 -1.54 -0.69 0.48
CA VAL A 90 -1.37 -0.35 -0.94
C VAL A 90 -2.50 0.52 -1.48
N ASP A 91 -3.66 0.51 -0.80
CA ASP A 91 -4.78 1.40 -1.07
C ASP A 91 -5.44 1.77 0.27
N CYS A 92 -5.15 2.99 0.75
CA CYS A 92 -5.70 3.52 1.98
C CYS A 92 -6.97 4.33 1.68
N PRO A 93 -8.13 3.98 2.26
CA PRO A 93 -9.39 4.70 2.02
C PRO A 93 -9.37 6.13 2.60
N ASP A 94 -8.57 6.34 3.66
CA ASP A 94 -8.41 7.62 4.35
C ASP A 94 -7.18 8.40 3.84
N HIS A 95 -6.67 8.03 2.66
CA HIS A 95 -5.50 8.69 2.06
C HIS A 95 -5.79 10.15 1.76
N GLU A 96 -4.87 11.02 2.19
CA GLU A 96 -4.77 12.38 1.72
C GLU A 96 -3.34 12.60 1.19
N PRO A 97 -3.18 13.20 0.00
CA PRO A 97 -1.85 13.50 -0.53
C PRO A 97 -1.17 14.55 0.34
N HIS A 98 0.17 14.56 0.33
CA HIS A 98 0.91 15.72 0.80
C HIS A 98 0.53 16.92 -0.09
N VAL A 99 -0.16 17.90 0.49
CA VAL A 99 -0.45 19.15 -0.21
C VAL A 99 0.89 19.87 -0.36
N VAL A 100 1.40 19.95 -1.58
CA VAL A 100 2.47 20.88 -1.91
C VAL A 100 1.76 22.18 -2.27
N GLU A 101 1.65 23.10 -1.31
CA GLU A 101 1.25 24.48 -1.63
C GLU A 101 2.29 25.02 -2.63
N THR A 102 1.80 25.40 -3.80
CA THR A 102 2.58 26.04 -4.87
C THR A 102 2.23 27.51 -4.92
#